data_AF-A0A933MVU6-F1
#
_entry.id   AF-A0A933MVU6-F1
#
_cell.length_a   1.000
_cell.length_b   1.000
_cell.length_c   1.000
_cell.angle_alpha   90.00
_cell.angle_beta   90.00
_cell.angle_gamma   90.00
#
_symmetry.space_group_name_H-M   'P 1'
#
loop_
_entity.id
_entity.type
_entity.pdbx_description
1 polymer ?
#
loop_
_entity_poly.entity_id
_entity_poly.type
_entity_poly.pdbx_seq_one_letter_code
_entity_poly.pdbx_strand_id
1 'polypeptide(L)' 'ESVKIHPMYKKRYKVNKKYKVHDEKNLYKIGDKINFVECRPLSKEKRWRVIY' A
#
# COMPACT_ATOMS: atom_id res chain seq x y z
N GLU A 1 -3.58 -6.81 -2.37
CA GLU A 1 -2.67 -7.92 -2.78
C GLU A 1 -2.89 -8.19 -4.26
N SER A 2 -1.84 -8.47 -5.04
CA SER A 2 -1.99 -8.83 -6.46
C SER A 2 -1.33 -10.18 -6.72
N VAL A 3 -2.03 -11.05 -7.45
CA VAL A 3 -1.51 -12.35 -7.87
C VAL A 3 -0.78 -12.16 -9.20
N LYS A 4 0.51 -12.44 -9.24
CA LYS A 4 1.30 -12.45 -10.47
C LYS A 4 1.63 -13.89 -10.87
N ILE A 5 1.90 -14.09 -12.16
CA ILE A 5 2.32 -15.36 -12.71
C ILE A 5 3.82 -15.30 -12.92
N HIS A 6 4.55 -16.30 -12.41
CA HIS A 6 6.00 -16.35 -12.61
C HIS A 6 6.28 -16.62 -14.10
N PRO A 7 7.16 -15.83 -14.77
CA PRO A 7 7.34 -15.90 -16.22
C PRO A 7 7.80 -17.27 -16.71
N MET A 8 8.79 -17.87 -16.02
CA MET A 8 9.31 -19.20 -16.38
C MET A 8 8.39 -20.35 -15.92
N TYR A 9 8.06 -20.39 -14.63
CA TYR A 9 7.36 -21.53 -14.02
C TYR A 9 5.83 -21.49 -14.13
N LYS A 10 5.22 -20.40 -14.62
CA LYS A 10 3.77 -20.17 -14.71
C LYS A 10 2.99 -20.35 -13.39
N LYS A 11 3.68 -20.51 -12.26
CA LYS A 11 3.10 -20.59 -10.91
C LYS A 11 2.53 -19.23 -10.51
N ARG A 12 1.30 -19.23 -9.99
CA ARG A 12 0.67 -18.05 -9.39
C ARG A 12 1.26 -17.78 -8.01
N TYR A 13 1.74 -16.57 -7.77
CA TYR A 13 2.30 -16.15 -6.49
C TYR A 13 1.72 -14.80 -6.07
N LYS A 14 1.58 -14.61 -4.76
CA LYS A 14 1.10 -13.35 -4.18
C LYS A 14 2.25 -12.35 -4.08
N VAL A 15 2.03 -11.13 -4.53
CA VAL A 15 2.99 -10.03 -4.39
C VAL A 15 2.43 -8.99 -3.42
N ASN A 16 3.20 -8.75 -2.37
CA ASN A 16 2.93 -7.72 -1.37
C ASN A 16 3.91 -6.57 -1.56
N LYS A 17 3.38 -5.35 -1.62
CA LYS A 17 4.16 -4.11 -1.63
C LYS A 17 3.86 -3.34 -0.36
N LYS A 18 4.92 -2.82 0.29
CA LYS A 18 4.79 -1.95 1.46
C LYS A 18 4.74 -0.50 0.98
N TYR A 19 3.75 0.25 1.44
CA TYR A 19 3.57 1.66 1.10
C TYR A 19 3.65 2.51 2.36
N LYS A 20 4.32 3.67 2.26
CA LYS A 20 4.34 4.67 3.34
C LYS A 20 3.16 5.61 3.13
N VAL A 21 2.12 5.41 3.91
CA VAL A 21 0.88 6.20 3.86
C VAL A 21 0.95 7.32 4.90
N HIS A 22 0.44 8.49 4.52
CA HIS A 22 0.27 9.62 5.42
C HIS A 22 -1.12 9.56 6.07
N ASP A 23 -1.12 9.63 7.39
CA ASP A 23 -2.29 9.82 8.24
C ASP A 23 -2.07 11.12 9.02
N GLU A 24 -3.02 12.04 8.93
CA GLU A 24 -2.97 13.35 9.60
C GLU A 24 -3.50 13.27 11.04
N LYS A 25 -4.50 12.40 11.27
CA LYS A 25 -5.20 12.30 12.56
C LYS A 25 -4.70 11.12 13.40
N ASN A 26 -3.83 10.29 12.83
CA ASN A 26 -3.20 9.12 13.47
C ASN A 26 -4.24 8.19 14.12
N LEU A 27 -5.37 8.00 13.43
CA LEU A 27 -6.54 7.30 13.95
C LEU A 27 -6.39 5.78 13.86
N TYR A 28 -5.58 5.31 12.92
CA TYR A 28 -5.46 3.88 12.61
C TYR A 28 -4.34 3.22 13.41
N LYS A 29 -4.59 2.00 13.89
CA LYS A 29 -3.63 1.21 14.65
C LYS A 29 -3.13 0.03 13.83
N ILE A 30 -2.11 -0.64 14.38
CA ILE A 30 -1.54 -1.85 13.79
C ILE A 30 -2.63 -2.94 13.76
N GLY A 31 -2.96 -3.40 12.56
CA GLY A 31 -3.96 -4.45 12.34
C GLY A 31 -5.21 -3.98 11.57
N ASP A 32 -5.40 -2.66 11.46
CA ASP A 32 -6.54 -2.11 10.73
C ASP A 32 -6.36 -2.22 9.22
N LYS A 33 -7.45 -2.54 8.52
CA LYS A 33 -7.50 -2.55 7.05
C LYS A 33 -7.96 -1.18 6.57
N ILE A 34 -7.05 -0.45 5.91
CA ILE A 34 -7.31 0.90 5.42
C ILE A 34 -7.31 0.97 3.90
N ASN A 35 -8.13 1.86 3.35
CA ASN A 35 -8.09 2.27 1.95
C ASN A 35 -7.29 3.57 1.83
N PHE A 36 -6.43 3.66 0.83
CA PHE A 36 -5.56 4.81 0.62
C PHE A 36 -5.51 5.21 -0.85
N VAL A 37 -5.22 6.48 -1.13
CA VAL A 37 -5.16 7.06 -2.48
C VAL A 37 -3.82 7.75 -2.72
N GLU A 38 -3.46 7.88 -3.99
CA GLU A 38 -2.33 8.70 -4.42
C GLU A 38 -2.58 10.17 -4.08
N CYS A 39 -1.53 10.88 -3.69
CA CYS A 39 -1.57 12.30 -3.37
C CYS A 39 -0.27 12.99 -3.81
N ARG A 40 -0.22 14.32 -3.65
CA ARG A 40 1.03 15.07 -3.82
C ARG A 40 2.15 14.45 -2.95
N PRO A 41 3.42 14.50 -3.37
CA PRO A 41 4.50 14.03 -2.52
C PRO A 41 4.52 14.82 -1.22
N LEU A 42 4.30 14.14 -0.10
CA LEU A 42 4.33 14.71 1.24
C LEU A 42 5.72 14.59 1.88
N SER A 43 6.54 13.67 1.36
CA SER A 43 7.94 13.49 1.73
C SER A 43 8.68 12.80 0.58
N LYS A 44 9.94 12.42 0.79
CA LYS A 44 10.77 11.66 -0.18
C LYS A 44 10.07 10.38 -0.67
N GLU A 45 9.36 9.69 0.23
CA GLU A 45 8.74 8.40 -0.04
C GLU A 45 7.22 8.36 0.23
N LYS A 46 6.68 9.33 0.98
CA LYS A 46 5.24 9.39 1.29
C LYS A 46 4.50 10.06 0.13
N ARG A 47 3.81 9.25 -0.66
CA ARG A 47 2.99 9.68 -1.82
C ARG A 47 1.54 9.21 -1.74
N TRP A 48 1.16 8.64 -0.61
CA TRP A 48 -0.14 8.03 -0.39
C TRP A 48 -0.76 8.65 0.86
N ARG A 49 -2.07 8.90 0.83
CA ARG A 49 -2.83 9.38 1.99
C ARG A 49 -3.98 8.43 2.32
N VAL A 50 -4.33 8.32 3.59
CA VAL A 50 -5.50 7.52 4.01
C VAL A 50 -6.78 8.25 3.60
N ILE A 51 -7.79 7.48 3.17
CA ILE A 51 -9.17 7.96 3.06
C ILE A 51 -9.86 7.66 4.39
N TYR A 52 -10.48 8.66 5.00
CA TYR A 52 -11.36 8.47 6.16
C TYR A 52 -12.78 8.14 5.71
#